data_AF-A0A9P6LCW1-F1
#
_entry.id   AF-A0A9P6LCW1-F1
#
_cell.length_a   1.000
_cell.length_b   1.000
_cell.length_c   1.000
_cell.angle_alpha   90.00
_cell.angle_beta   90.00
_cell.angle_gamma   90.00
#
_symmetry.space_group_name_H-M   'P 1'
#
loop_
_entity.id
_entity.type
_entity.pdbx_description
1 polymer ?
#
loop_
_entity_poly.entity_id
_entity_poly.type
_entity_poly.pdbx_seq_one_letter_code
_entity_poly.pdbx_strand_id
1 'polypeptide(L)'
;MDSQRGKTSNEGVMAVKKKSQPAEESQAKRILVRWSEDLVFKLLNKIEDDPEIQQGLYPRTGASGAGKPKNEFYWKLATYLFADHEEYGTIFAEAQRSSKKKDRELWGLKVRNKLNSMADEVKRHDTALDEIWQGFASKEKLNESLGEFCLLFVHHRMARHLMVTYFLPKAQVEKVCPWYSRMKRILEERPNVEPVGTASNTSELDLVMLASSTEDDSCSLGDTEPVTTSDDSDDDDEDKDPWGGDGFRVTNKRSASAAGLDEDMMTARLEDLAKIAVAEEATRQKELDLRIQRSKEKSIRTQMKAELQKAAIEAKREKTKLTHEREIMKLQLEFARTYQAARAQDANAAAYSRTTQPLQQYNA
;
A
#
# COMPACT_ATOMS: atom_id res chain seq x y z
N MET A 1 -44.89 -72.43 26.34
CA MET A 1 -45.24 -71.10 26.87
C MET A 1 -43.97 -70.48 27.41
N ASP A 2 -43.73 -69.24 27.01
CA ASP A 2 -42.75 -68.26 27.48
C ASP A 2 -41.25 -68.63 27.44
N SER A 3 -40.44 -68.06 26.53
CA SER A 3 -40.11 -66.63 26.31
C SER A 3 -39.18 -66.08 27.39
N GLN A 4 -37.90 -65.88 27.02
CA GLN A 4 -36.97 -64.80 27.39
C GLN A 4 -35.58 -65.21 26.87
N ARG A 5 -35.06 -64.69 25.76
CA ARG A 5 -34.65 -63.30 25.41
C ARG A 5 -33.51 -62.77 26.31
N GLY A 6 -32.30 -63.30 26.10
CA GLY A 6 -31.03 -62.73 26.58
C GLY A 6 -30.28 -62.06 25.43
N LYS A 7 -29.99 -60.77 25.60
CA LYS A 7 -29.37 -59.85 24.63
C LYS A 7 -27.87 -60.12 24.49
N THR A 8 -27.39 -60.29 23.26
CA THR A 8 -25.96 -60.23 22.92
C THR A 8 -25.56 -58.77 22.68
N SER A 9 -24.66 -58.26 23.50
CA SER A 9 -24.00 -56.97 23.37
C SER A 9 -23.17 -56.93 22.09
N ASN A 10 -23.54 -56.01 21.20
CA ASN A 10 -22.86 -55.72 19.94
C ASN A 10 -21.68 -54.79 20.24
N GLU A 11 -20.45 -55.31 20.19
CA GLU A 11 -19.20 -54.53 20.22
C GLU A 11 -19.09 -53.72 18.92
N GLY A 12 -19.56 -52.47 18.98
CA GLY A 12 -19.30 -51.48 17.96
C GLY A 12 -17.83 -51.08 17.98
N VAL A 13 -17.02 -51.74 17.16
CA VAL A 13 -15.69 -51.26 16.77
C VAL A 13 -15.88 -49.93 16.04
N MET A 14 -15.74 -48.84 16.79
CA MET A 14 -15.64 -47.50 16.22
C MET A 14 -14.34 -47.44 15.42
N ALA A 15 -14.47 -47.59 14.11
CA ALA A 15 -13.46 -47.16 13.16
C ALA A 15 -13.25 -45.65 13.36
N VAL A 16 -12.23 -45.29 14.14
CA VAL A 16 -11.69 -43.94 14.23
C VAL A 16 -11.12 -43.62 12.86
N LYS A 17 -11.99 -43.08 12.00
CA LYS A 17 -11.62 -42.45 10.74
C LYS A 17 -10.72 -41.29 11.11
N LYS A 18 -9.40 -41.51 11.08
CA LYS A 18 -8.39 -40.47 11.17
C LYS A 18 -8.77 -39.43 10.12
N LYS A 19 -9.34 -38.33 10.60
CA LYS A 19 -9.65 -37.15 9.82
C LYS A 19 -8.29 -36.57 9.45
N SER A 20 -7.74 -37.04 8.34
CA SER A 20 -6.64 -36.43 7.62
C SER A 20 -6.92 -34.94 7.54
N GLN A 21 -6.07 -34.15 8.18
CA GLN A 21 -6.11 -32.68 8.16
C GLN A 21 -6.12 -32.21 6.70
N PRO A 22 -7.15 -31.48 6.25
CA PRO A 22 -7.11 -30.76 4.99
C PRO A 22 -7.20 -29.27 5.31
N ALA A 23 -6.11 -28.66 5.79
CA ALA A 23 -6.14 -27.21 6.10
C ALA A 23 -4.75 -26.54 6.26
N GLU A 24 -3.65 -27.13 5.78
CA GLU A 24 -2.33 -26.43 5.79
C GLU A 24 -1.83 -26.02 4.40
N GLU A 25 -2.60 -26.30 3.33
CA GLU A 25 -2.11 -26.24 1.96
C GLU A 25 -2.57 -25.02 1.11
N SER A 26 -3.39 -24.11 1.65
CA SER A 26 -3.93 -22.99 0.81
C SER A 26 -3.79 -21.58 1.38
N GLN A 27 -3.15 -21.40 2.53
CA GLN A 27 -2.56 -20.09 2.82
C GLN A 27 -1.18 -20.07 2.16
N ALA A 28 -1.18 -19.74 0.86
CA ALA A 28 -0.02 -19.24 0.16
C ALA A 28 0.60 -18.14 1.03
N LYS A 29 1.57 -18.52 1.86
CA LYS A 29 2.25 -17.64 2.81
C LYS A 29 2.72 -16.46 1.97
N ARG A 30 2.08 -15.30 2.15
CA ARG A 30 2.56 -14.06 1.54
C ARG A 30 3.96 -13.87 2.06
N ILE A 31 4.96 -14.24 1.26
CA ILE A 31 6.36 -14.22 1.67
C ILE A 31 6.69 -12.76 1.97
N LEU A 32 6.80 -12.46 3.26
CA LEU A 32 7.18 -11.16 3.76
C LEU A 32 8.69 -11.17 3.95
N VAL A 33 9.41 -10.56 3.00
CA VAL A 33 10.86 -10.44 3.08
C VAL A 33 11.18 -9.35 4.10
N ARG A 34 11.87 -9.71 5.19
CA ARG A 34 12.41 -8.75 6.15
C ARG A 34 13.73 -8.20 5.60
N TRP A 35 13.71 -6.94 5.16
CA TRP A 35 14.89 -6.27 4.62
C TRP A 35 15.84 -5.84 5.75
N SER A 36 16.80 -6.70 6.09
CA SER A 36 17.91 -6.36 6.98
C SER A 36 18.90 -5.41 6.28
N GLU A 37 19.71 -4.71 7.07
CA GLU A 37 20.76 -3.82 6.54
C GLU A 37 21.74 -4.58 5.65
N ASP A 38 22.19 -5.76 6.07
CA ASP A 38 23.10 -6.60 5.28
C ASP A 38 22.52 -6.98 3.91
N LEU A 39 21.22 -7.29 3.86
CA LEU A 39 20.54 -7.63 2.60
C LEU A 39 20.44 -6.41 1.67
N VAL A 40 20.16 -5.23 2.24
CA VAL A 40 20.15 -3.96 1.49
C VAL A 40 21.54 -3.62 0.97
N PHE A 41 22.61 -3.86 1.74
CA PHE A 41 23.98 -3.65 1.26
C PHE A 41 24.38 -4.65 0.18
N LYS A 42 24.05 -5.93 0.34
CA LYS A 42 24.28 -6.94 -0.71
C LYS A 42 23.56 -6.55 -2.01
N LEU A 43 22.33 -6.01 -1.91
CA LEU A 43 21.55 -5.53 -3.04
C LEU A 43 22.25 -4.37 -3.74
N LEU A 44 22.66 -3.34 -2.99
CA LEU A 44 23.33 -2.18 -3.56
C LEU A 44 24.72 -2.52 -4.14
N ASN A 45 25.52 -3.30 -3.43
CA ASN A 45 26.82 -3.78 -3.93
C ASN A 45 26.65 -4.48 -5.27
N LYS A 46 25.64 -5.36 -5.40
CA LYS A 46 25.43 -6.09 -6.65
C LYS A 46 25.03 -5.18 -7.82
N ILE A 47 24.29 -4.10 -7.54
CA ILE A 47 23.94 -3.09 -8.55
C ILE A 47 25.18 -2.29 -8.97
N GLU A 48 26.08 -1.96 -8.04
CA GLU A 48 27.32 -1.25 -8.32
C GLU A 48 28.35 -2.14 -9.06
N ASP A 49 28.44 -3.43 -8.70
CA ASP A 49 29.42 -4.37 -9.23
C ASP A 49 29.08 -4.88 -10.65
N ASP A 50 27.79 -4.98 -11.00
CA ASP A 50 27.33 -5.50 -12.29
C ASP A 50 26.79 -4.36 -13.19
N PRO A 51 27.59 -3.86 -14.16
CA PRO A 51 27.19 -2.75 -15.02
C PRO A 51 26.01 -3.09 -15.94
N GLU A 52 25.77 -4.38 -16.24
CA GLU A 52 24.60 -4.82 -17.01
C GLU A 52 23.32 -4.61 -16.18
N ILE A 53 23.34 -4.97 -14.90
CA ILE A 53 22.23 -4.74 -13.98
C ILE A 53 22.03 -3.24 -13.74
N GLN A 54 23.11 -2.50 -13.50
CA GLN A 54 23.06 -1.06 -13.31
C GLN A 54 22.41 -0.38 -14.53
N GLN A 55 22.84 -0.73 -15.75
CA GLN A 55 22.29 -0.20 -17.01
C GLN A 55 20.86 -0.65 -17.29
N GLY A 56 20.50 -1.88 -16.93
CA GLY A 56 19.15 -2.41 -17.10
C GLY A 56 18.13 -1.72 -16.20
N LEU A 57 18.50 -1.43 -14.95
CA LEU A 57 17.61 -0.81 -13.96
C LEU A 57 17.57 0.72 -14.08
N TYR A 58 18.76 1.32 -14.17
CA TYR A 58 18.98 2.75 -14.23
C TYR A 58 19.78 3.06 -15.50
N PRO A 59 19.17 3.19 -16.69
CA PRO A 59 19.92 3.51 -17.89
C PRO A 59 20.53 4.91 -17.81
N ARG A 60 21.76 5.09 -18.32
CA ARG A 60 22.33 6.44 -18.52
C ARG A 60 21.45 7.27 -19.45
N THR A 61 21.43 8.58 -19.25
CA THR A 61 20.72 9.53 -20.13
C THR A 61 21.15 9.33 -21.58
N GLY A 62 20.17 9.12 -22.47
CA GLY A 62 20.42 8.87 -23.90
C GLY A 62 20.76 7.42 -24.28
N ALA A 63 20.91 6.50 -23.33
CA ALA A 63 21.03 5.08 -23.63
C ALA A 63 19.65 4.41 -23.62
N SER A 64 19.22 3.88 -24.75
CA SER A 64 18.06 2.99 -24.81
C SER A 64 18.33 1.79 -23.89
N GLY A 65 17.38 1.48 -23.00
CA GLY A 65 17.49 0.33 -22.08
C GLY A 65 17.87 -0.93 -22.85
N ALA A 66 18.64 -1.83 -22.21
CA ALA A 66 19.41 -2.93 -22.82
C ALA A 66 18.59 -4.05 -23.51
N GLY A 67 17.47 -3.75 -24.17
CA GLY A 67 16.59 -4.67 -24.90
C GLY A 67 15.78 -5.62 -24.01
N LYS A 68 16.33 -6.00 -22.84
CA LYS A 68 15.68 -6.87 -21.86
C LYS A 68 14.69 -6.09 -20.98
N PRO A 69 13.54 -6.70 -20.62
CA PRO A 69 12.59 -6.07 -19.71
C PRO A 69 13.19 -5.93 -18.29
N LYS A 70 12.87 -4.82 -17.59
CA LYS A 70 13.36 -4.55 -16.22
C LYS A 70 13.12 -5.70 -15.24
N ASN A 71 12.04 -6.46 -15.43
CA ASN A 71 11.68 -7.61 -14.61
C ASN A 71 12.75 -8.72 -14.59
N GLU A 72 13.50 -8.90 -15.67
CA GLU A 72 14.59 -9.88 -15.71
C GLU A 72 15.76 -9.46 -14.80
N PHE A 73 16.09 -8.17 -14.76
CA PHE A 73 17.13 -7.66 -13.88
C PHE A 73 16.74 -7.76 -12.40
N TYR A 74 15.48 -7.51 -12.06
CA TYR A 74 14.98 -7.73 -10.69
C TYR A 74 15.06 -9.20 -10.28
N TRP A 75 14.75 -10.13 -11.18
CA TRP A 75 14.91 -11.56 -10.93
C TRP A 75 16.38 -11.99 -10.81
N LYS A 76 17.28 -11.44 -11.64
CA LYS A 76 18.74 -11.66 -11.55
C LYS A 76 19.26 -11.22 -10.17
N LEU A 77 18.80 -10.07 -9.68
CA LEU A 77 19.10 -9.60 -8.32
C LEU A 77 18.51 -10.51 -7.24
N ALA A 78 17.25 -10.93 -7.37
CA ALA A 78 16.64 -11.86 -6.42
C ALA A 78 17.42 -13.18 -6.32
N THR A 79 17.89 -13.71 -7.45
CA THR A 79 18.72 -14.91 -7.51
C THR A 79 20.01 -14.73 -6.73
N TYR A 80 20.70 -13.60 -6.91
CA TYR A 80 21.92 -13.30 -6.17
C TYR A 80 21.70 -13.12 -4.66
N LEU A 81 20.58 -12.49 -4.28
CA LEU A 81 20.31 -12.15 -2.88
C LEU A 81 19.82 -13.33 -2.06
N PHE A 82 18.97 -14.17 -2.65
CA PHE A 82 18.23 -15.18 -1.91
C PHE A 82 18.75 -16.60 -2.12
N ALA A 83 19.56 -16.91 -3.13
CA ALA A 83 20.06 -18.26 -3.35
C ALA A 83 20.82 -18.83 -2.14
N ASP A 84 21.69 -18.01 -1.53
CA ASP A 84 22.55 -18.41 -0.40
C ASP A 84 22.06 -17.84 0.94
N HIS A 85 20.80 -17.40 1.02
CA HIS A 85 20.27 -16.79 2.25
C HIS A 85 19.79 -17.85 3.25
N GLU A 86 20.18 -17.73 4.52
CA GLU A 86 19.83 -18.70 5.56
C GLU A 86 18.31 -18.90 5.73
N GLU A 87 17.57 -17.80 5.87
CA GLU A 87 16.11 -17.85 6.07
C GLU A 87 15.30 -18.08 4.77
N TYR A 88 15.68 -17.43 3.68
CA TYR A 88 14.88 -17.39 2.45
C TYR A 88 15.34 -18.37 1.38
N GLY A 89 16.54 -18.94 1.49
CA GLY A 89 17.15 -19.74 0.42
C GLY A 89 16.39 -21.02 0.11
N THR A 90 15.81 -21.67 1.12
CA THR A 90 14.99 -22.89 0.91
C THR A 90 13.72 -22.58 0.12
N ILE A 91 12.99 -21.53 0.52
CA ILE A 91 11.74 -21.08 -0.13
C ILE A 91 12.05 -20.53 -1.54
N PHE A 92 13.15 -19.80 -1.67
CA PHE A 92 13.59 -19.26 -2.96
C PHE A 92 14.04 -20.37 -3.92
N ALA A 93 14.75 -21.39 -3.44
CA ALA A 93 15.15 -22.55 -4.24
C ALA A 93 13.92 -23.33 -4.75
N GLU A 94 12.86 -23.42 -3.95
CA GLU A 94 11.58 -23.98 -4.39
C GLU A 94 10.97 -23.15 -5.52
N ALA A 95 10.91 -21.82 -5.36
CA ALA A 95 10.45 -20.92 -6.42
C ALA A 95 11.31 -21.00 -7.70
N GLN A 96 12.63 -21.21 -7.55
CA GLN A 96 13.56 -21.35 -8.68
C GLN A 96 13.36 -22.69 -9.43
N ARG A 97 13.12 -23.78 -8.70
CA ARG A 97 12.78 -25.10 -9.26
C ARG A 97 11.39 -25.12 -9.88
N SER A 98 10.47 -24.32 -9.33
CA SER A 98 9.15 -24.16 -9.92
C SER A 98 9.29 -23.58 -11.33
N SER A 99 8.68 -24.24 -12.31
CA SER A 99 8.57 -23.69 -13.67
C SER A 99 7.51 -22.58 -13.75
N LYS A 100 6.94 -22.16 -12.60
CA LYS A 100 5.87 -21.18 -12.54
C LYS A 100 6.45 -19.78 -12.68
N LYS A 101 6.13 -19.14 -13.80
CA LYS A 101 6.50 -17.74 -14.09
C LYS A 101 6.09 -16.77 -12.97
N LYS A 102 4.92 -17.02 -12.36
CA LYS A 102 4.35 -16.20 -11.27
C LYS A 102 5.25 -16.12 -10.05
N ASP A 103 5.90 -17.21 -9.65
CA ASP A 103 6.75 -17.23 -8.45
C ASP A 103 8.01 -16.39 -8.67
N ARG A 104 8.58 -16.44 -9.88
CA ARG A 104 9.73 -15.59 -10.26
C ARG A 104 9.37 -14.11 -10.28
N GLU A 105 8.21 -13.78 -10.85
CA GLU A 105 7.69 -12.41 -10.88
C GLU A 105 7.44 -11.88 -9.47
N LEU A 106 6.93 -12.70 -8.54
CA LEU A 106 6.67 -12.31 -7.16
C LEU A 106 7.96 -11.92 -6.43
N TRP A 107 9.03 -12.72 -6.53
CA TRP A 107 10.33 -12.39 -5.92
C TRP A 107 10.98 -11.17 -6.57
N GLY A 108 10.91 -11.04 -7.90
CA GLY A 108 11.35 -9.83 -8.60
C GLY A 108 10.60 -8.59 -8.13
N LEU A 109 9.29 -8.68 -7.89
CA LEU A 109 8.48 -7.59 -7.38
C LEU A 109 8.88 -7.17 -5.96
N LYS A 110 9.28 -8.10 -5.09
CA LYS A 110 9.80 -7.75 -3.75
C LYS A 110 11.06 -6.88 -3.85
N VAL A 111 12.01 -7.24 -4.70
CA VAL A 111 13.24 -6.46 -4.93
C VAL A 111 12.90 -5.09 -5.51
N ARG A 112 12.05 -5.05 -6.55
CA ARG A 112 11.58 -3.80 -7.17
C ARG A 112 10.95 -2.86 -6.14
N ASN A 113 10.03 -3.36 -5.32
CA ASN A 113 9.33 -2.54 -4.33
C ASN A 113 10.29 -1.97 -3.29
N LYS A 114 11.32 -2.73 -2.88
CA LYS A 114 12.34 -2.22 -1.97
C LYS A 114 13.20 -1.13 -2.63
N LEU A 115 13.64 -1.33 -3.86
CA LEU A 115 14.42 -0.32 -4.60
C LEU A 115 13.63 0.97 -4.81
N ASN A 116 12.35 0.86 -5.20
CA ASN A 116 11.47 2.02 -5.33
C ASN A 116 11.28 2.74 -4.00
N SER A 117 11.02 2.02 -2.91
CA SER A 117 10.91 2.62 -1.57
C SER A 117 12.16 3.39 -1.18
N MET A 118 13.35 2.85 -1.44
CA MET A 118 14.62 3.55 -1.17
C MET A 118 14.81 4.77 -2.07
N ALA A 119 14.46 4.67 -3.35
CA ALA A 119 14.54 5.80 -4.28
C ALA A 119 13.58 6.92 -3.90
N ASP A 120 12.35 6.58 -3.50
CA ASP A 120 11.36 7.53 -3.02
C ASP A 120 11.80 8.20 -1.72
N GLU A 121 12.41 7.46 -0.80
CA GLU A 121 13.01 8.04 0.40
C GLU A 121 14.14 9.02 0.05
N VAL A 122 15.03 8.68 -0.88
CA VAL A 122 16.08 9.60 -1.34
C VAL A 122 15.48 10.88 -1.93
N LYS A 123 14.49 10.76 -2.82
CA LYS A 123 13.82 11.92 -3.43
C LYS A 123 13.11 12.79 -2.39
N ARG A 124 12.37 12.18 -1.46
CA ARG A 124 11.70 12.92 -0.37
C ARG A 124 12.70 13.69 0.49
N HIS A 125 13.85 13.09 0.77
CA HIS A 125 14.93 13.81 1.42
C HIS A 125 15.37 14.97 0.53
N ASP A 126 15.82 14.75 -0.70
CA ASP A 126 16.32 15.83 -1.56
C ASP A 126 15.32 17.00 -1.71
N THR A 127 14.02 16.72 -1.91
CA THR A 127 12.98 17.76 -1.97
C THR A 127 12.86 18.54 -0.67
N ALA A 128 12.81 17.87 0.49
CA ALA A 128 12.71 18.56 1.78
C ALA A 128 13.92 19.46 2.03
N LEU A 129 15.05 19.13 1.43
CA LEU A 129 16.31 19.85 1.59
C LEU A 129 16.35 21.07 0.69
N ASP A 130 15.88 20.94 -0.54
CA ASP A 130 15.70 22.07 -1.45
C ASP A 130 14.71 23.09 -0.89
N GLU A 131 13.60 22.64 -0.28
CA GLU A 131 12.64 23.53 0.41
C GLU A 131 13.28 24.30 1.57
N ILE A 132 14.06 23.61 2.40
CA ILE A 132 14.82 24.24 3.50
C ILE A 132 15.81 25.27 2.94
N TRP A 133 16.56 24.94 1.89
CA TRP A 133 17.51 25.86 1.26
C TRP A 133 16.84 27.06 0.62
N GLN A 134 15.67 26.90 -0.03
CA GLN A 134 14.88 28.02 -0.55
C GLN A 134 14.38 28.93 0.57
N GLY A 135 14.00 28.36 1.72
CA GLY A 135 13.68 29.11 2.93
C GLY A 135 14.85 29.95 3.44
N PHE A 136 16.07 29.40 3.43
CA PHE A 136 17.29 30.12 3.83
C PHE A 136 17.73 31.21 2.83
N ALA A 137 17.44 31.05 1.54
CA ALA A 137 17.76 32.06 0.52
C ALA A 137 16.95 33.37 0.72
N SER A 138 15.84 33.33 1.47
CA SER A 138 15.11 34.51 1.95
C SER A 138 15.85 35.14 3.15
N LYS A 139 16.98 35.81 2.84
CA LYS A 139 18.07 36.26 3.73
C LYS A 139 17.74 37.10 4.98
N GLU A 140 16.49 37.43 5.30
CA GLU A 140 16.17 38.33 6.42
C GLU A 140 15.75 37.64 7.74
N LYS A 141 15.49 36.32 7.75
CA LYS A 141 14.98 35.61 8.96
C LYS A 141 15.97 34.67 9.67
N LEU A 142 17.22 34.63 9.22
CA LEU A 142 18.19 33.59 9.60
C LEU A 142 18.74 33.72 11.04
N ASN A 143 18.70 34.90 11.65
CA ASN A 143 19.32 35.14 12.96
C ASN A 143 18.41 34.89 14.16
N GLU A 144 17.09 34.92 14.01
CA GLU A 144 16.15 34.79 15.14
C GLU A 144 15.49 33.41 15.20
N SER A 145 15.27 32.72 14.07
CA SER A 145 14.54 31.44 14.08
C SER A 145 15.40 30.21 14.35
N LEU A 146 16.73 30.29 14.20
CA LEU A 146 17.62 29.12 14.32
C LEU A 146 17.61 28.51 15.73
N GLY A 147 17.39 29.33 16.77
CA GLY A 147 17.30 28.88 18.17
C GLY A 147 16.00 28.17 18.52
N GLU A 148 14.86 28.59 17.96
CA GLU A 148 13.55 28.01 18.26
C GLU A 148 13.20 26.82 17.35
N PHE A 149 13.67 26.82 16.10
CA PHE A 149 13.44 25.72 15.15
C PHE A 149 14.15 24.41 15.57
N CYS A 150 15.28 24.50 16.27
CA CYS A 150 16.03 23.32 16.71
C CYS A 150 15.28 22.48 17.75
N LEU A 151 14.38 23.08 18.54
CA LEU A 151 13.67 22.39 19.62
C LEU A 151 12.36 21.72 19.15
N LEU A 152 11.67 22.28 18.15
CA LEU A 152 10.42 21.73 17.64
C LEU A 152 10.63 20.47 16.76
N PHE A 153 11.81 20.32 16.15
CA PHE A 153 12.11 19.24 15.20
C PHE A 153 12.63 17.95 15.86
N VAL A 154 12.82 17.90 17.18
CA VAL A 154 13.37 16.71 17.85
C VAL A 154 12.35 15.55 17.93
N HIS A 155 11.05 15.80 17.77
CA HIS A 155 9.99 14.81 18.05
C HIS A 155 9.33 14.14 16.84
N HIS A 156 9.53 14.61 15.60
CA HIS A 156 9.04 13.88 14.41
C HIS A 156 10.06 12.85 13.93
N ARG A 157 9.65 11.59 13.71
CA ARG A 157 10.50 10.51 13.16
C ARG A 157 11.20 10.90 11.84
N MET A 158 10.59 11.79 11.04
CA MET A 158 11.22 12.40 9.86
C MET A 158 12.18 13.54 10.19
N ALA A 159 11.88 14.35 11.19
CA ALA A 159 12.71 15.48 11.62
C ALA A 159 14.00 15.01 12.32
N ARG A 160 13.97 13.87 13.02
CA ARG A 160 15.18 13.20 13.50
C ARG A 160 16.06 12.75 12.33
N HIS A 161 15.48 12.30 11.22
CA HIS A 161 16.27 11.93 10.04
C HIS A 161 16.79 13.16 9.29
N LEU A 162 15.97 14.21 9.13
CA LEU A 162 16.34 15.47 8.47
C LEU A 162 17.42 16.25 9.24
N MET A 163 17.31 16.38 10.56
CA MET A 163 18.37 16.96 11.40
C MET A 163 19.65 16.11 11.37
N VAL A 164 19.52 14.78 11.37
CA VAL A 164 20.66 13.88 11.19
C VAL A 164 21.33 14.08 9.82
N THR A 165 20.56 14.33 8.76
CA THR A 165 21.13 14.59 7.44
C THR A 165 21.82 15.95 7.29
N TYR A 166 21.42 16.98 8.05
CA TYR A 166 21.79 18.37 7.76
C TYR A 166 22.69 19.03 8.81
N PHE A 167 22.49 18.75 10.10
CA PHE A 167 23.29 19.32 11.19
C PHE A 167 24.35 18.38 11.73
N LEU A 168 24.24 17.11 11.38
CA LEU A 168 25.15 16.08 11.81
C LEU A 168 26.18 15.85 10.69
N PRO A 169 27.50 15.85 11.00
CA PRO A 169 28.53 15.59 10.01
C PRO A 169 28.16 14.36 9.18
N LYS A 170 28.44 14.35 7.87
CA LYS A 170 28.19 13.24 6.94
C LYS A 170 28.34 11.83 7.56
N ALA A 171 29.33 11.66 8.44
CA ALA A 171 29.60 10.47 9.24
C ALA A 171 28.45 9.96 10.16
N GLN A 172 27.45 10.78 10.50
CA GLN A 172 26.30 10.39 11.33
C GLN A 172 25.05 10.05 10.49
N VAL A 173 24.91 10.64 9.31
CA VAL A 173 23.94 10.18 8.29
C VAL A 173 24.22 8.74 7.90
N GLU A 174 25.50 8.48 7.64
CA GLU A 174 26.00 7.15 7.33
C GLU A 174 25.76 6.17 8.49
N LYS A 175 25.61 6.63 9.74
CA LYS A 175 25.24 5.73 10.86
C LYS A 175 23.76 5.37 10.90
N VAL A 176 22.87 6.28 10.49
CA VAL A 176 21.41 6.06 10.60
C VAL A 176 20.85 5.36 9.36
N CYS A 177 21.31 5.76 8.18
CA CYS A 177 20.94 5.12 6.92
C CYS A 177 22.20 4.94 6.05
N PRO A 178 23.04 3.93 6.35
CA PRO A 178 24.30 3.74 5.63
C PRO A 178 24.11 3.44 4.13
N TRP A 179 22.90 3.07 3.70
CA TRP A 179 22.55 2.83 2.30
C TRP A 179 22.19 4.10 1.51
N TYR A 180 21.81 5.20 2.18
CA TYR A 180 21.26 6.41 1.56
C TYR A 180 22.23 7.01 0.54
N SER A 181 23.48 7.24 0.95
CA SER A 181 24.48 7.88 0.09
C SER A 181 24.82 7.06 -1.16
N ARG A 182 24.74 5.73 -1.08
CA ARG A 182 24.98 4.85 -2.23
C ARG A 182 23.79 4.87 -3.19
N MET A 183 22.57 4.75 -2.66
CA MET A 183 21.38 4.86 -3.50
C MET A 183 21.30 6.23 -4.18
N LYS A 184 21.57 7.32 -3.44
CA LYS A 184 21.65 8.67 -3.99
C LYS A 184 22.69 8.77 -5.10
N ARG A 185 23.89 8.24 -4.91
CA ARG A 185 24.92 8.20 -5.97
C ARG A 185 24.44 7.47 -7.23
N ILE A 186 23.79 6.31 -7.09
CA ILE A 186 23.25 5.55 -8.23
C ILE A 186 22.21 6.39 -9.00
N LEU A 187 21.37 7.14 -8.29
CA LEU A 187 20.35 8.02 -8.88
C LEU A 187 20.96 9.26 -9.53
N GLU A 188 21.97 9.89 -8.90
CA GLU A 188 22.66 11.08 -9.39
C GLU A 188 23.49 10.80 -10.65
N GLU A 189 24.18 9.65 -10.70
CA GLU A 189 24.92 9.24 -11.89
C GLU A 189 24.01 9.08 -13.12
N ARG A 190 22.71 8.87 -12.90
CA ARG A 190 21.75 8.46 -13.93
C ARG A 190 20.37 9.12 -13.69
N PRO A 191 20.25 10.45 -13.91
CA PRO A 191 19.10 11.26 -13.49
C PRO A 191 17.77 10.93 -14.21
N ASN A 192 17.76 9.99 -15.15
CA ASN A 192 16.62 9.72 -16.04
C ASN A 192 15.49 8.88 -15.40
N VAL A 193 15.28 9.02 -14.08
CA VAL A 193 14.19 8.37 -13.32
C VAL A 193 12.93 9.23 -13.29
N GLU A 194 13.01 10.50 -13.70
CA GLU A 194 11.80 11.15 -14.18
C GLU A 194 11.47 10.52 -15.53
N PRO A 195 10.30 9.89 -15.72
CA PRO A 195 9.82 9.62 -17.05
C PRO A 195 9.78 10.98 -17.73
N VAL A 196 10.75 11.27 -18.58
CA VAL A 196 10.72 12.43 -19.46
C VAL A 196 9.40 12.28 -20.17
N GLY A 197 8.42 13.08 -19.73
CA GLY A 197 7.10 13.10 -20.30
C GLY A 197 7.32 13.17 -21.79
N THR A 198 6.78 12.17 -22.46
CA THR A 198 6.30 12.25 -23.83
C THR A 198 5.55 13.56 -23.97
N ALA A 199 6.30 14.64 -24.22
CA ALA A 199 5.78 15.93 -24.55
C ALA A 199 5.10 15.77 -25.91
N SER A 200 3.79 15.56 -25.84
CA SER A 200 2.82 16.35 -26.60
C SER A 200 3.25 16.69 -28.03
N ASN A 201 3.05 15.74 -28.94
CA ASN A 201 2.93 16.02 -30.38
C ASN A 201 1.70 15.31 -30.97
N THR A 202 0.57 15.25 -30.26
CA THR A 202 -0.74 15.01 -30.91
C THR A 202 -1.89 15.55 -30.05
N SER A 203 -2.37 16.74 -30.43
CA SER A 203 -3.78 17.12 -30.54
C SER A 203 -4.79 16.75 -29.44
N GLU A 204 -5.26 17.82 -28.78
CA GLU A 204 -6.59 18.21 -28.28
C GLU A 204 -7.87 17.50 -28.79
N LEU A 205 -7.90 16.19 -29.05
CA LEU A 205 -9.14 15.45 -29.35
C LEU A 205 -8.98 13.98 -28.95
N ASP A 206 -9.37 13.62 -27.72
CA ASP A 206 -10.26 12.48 -27.43
C ASP A 206 -10.46 12.35 -25.90
N LEU A 207 -11.54 12.95 -25.39
CA LEU A 207 -11.87 12.98 -23.95
C LEU A 207 -13.26 12.39 -23.73
N VAL A 208 -13.52 11.15 -24.20
CA VAL A 208 -14.76 10.43 -23.90
C VAL A 208 -14.60 8.91 -23.62
N MET A 209 -13.47 8.24 -23.91
CA MET A 209 -13.46 6.76 -23.94
C MET A 209 -12.65 5.99 -22.88
N LEU A 210 -12.10 6.62 -21.82
CA LEU A 210 -11.22 5.90 -20.88
C LEU A 210 -11.67 5.85 -19.40
N ALA A 211 -12.98 5.79 -19.15
CA ALA A 211 -13.52 5.55 -17.80
C ALA A 211 -13.70 4.04 -17.51
N SER A 212 -12.62 3.25 -17.59
CA SER A 212 -12.59 1.87 -17.10
C SER A 212 -11.18 1.31 -17.10
N SER A 213 -10.38 1.70 -16.10
CA SER A 213 -9.26 0.88 -15.61
C SER A 213 -8.98 1.27 -14.17
N THR A 214 -8.96 0.24 -13.34
CA THR A 214 -8.90 0.23 -11.89
C THR A 214 -7.55 0.69 -11.35
N GLU A 215 -7.56 1.75 -10.56
CA GLU A 215 -6.49 2.12 -9.63
C GLU A 215 -6.95 1.78 -8.22
N ASP A 216 -6.30 0.83 -7.56
CA ASP A 216 -6.28 0.70 -6.09
C ASP A 216 -5.19 -0.31 -5.69
N ASP A 217 -3.96 0.15 -5.47
CA ASP A 217 -3.00 -0.57 -4.62
C ASP A 217 -1.97 0.40 -4.00
N SER A 218 -2.41 1.15 -2.97
CA SER A 218 -1.52 1.94 -2.13
C SER A 218 -1.28 1.20 -0.80
N CYS A 219 -0.04 0.75 -0.59
CA CYS A 219 0.38 0.10 0.66
C CYS A 219 0.75 1.16 1.71
N SER A 220 -0.14 1.38 2.68
CA SER A 220 0.16 2.08 3.94
C SER A 220 0.18 1.05 5.08
N LEU A 221 1.35 0.86 5.69
CA LEU A 221 1.55 0.01 6.88
C LEU A 221 1.21 0.82 8.14
N GLY A 222 0.25 0.33 8.93
CA GLY A 222 -0.11 0.88 10.24
C GLY A 222 -1.13 0.02 10.98
N ASP A 223 -0.60 -0.98 11.67
CA ASP A 223 -1.12 -1.78 12.80
C ASP A 223 -2.34 -1.20 13.57
N THR A 224 -3.50 -1.88 13.53
CA THR A 224 -4.51 -1.93 14.64
C THR A 224 -5.64 -2.95 14.34
N GLU A 225 -5.72 -3.98 15.19
CA GLU A 225 -6.86 -4.81 15.66
C GLU A 225 -7.93 -5.35 14.68
N PRO A 226 -8.38 -6.63 14.86
CA PRO A 226 -9.30 -7.29 13.94
C PRO A 226 -10.75 -6.86 14.19
N VAL A 227 -11.25 -5.91 13.41
CA VAL A 227 -12.70 -5.78 13.21
C VAL A 227 -13.13 -6.80 12.17
N THR A 228 -13.88 -7.80 12.61
CA THR A 228 -14.60 -8.75 11.78
C THR A 228 -15.71 -8.01 11.02
N THR A 229 -15.42 -7.54 9.81
CA THR A 229 -16.46 -7.24 8.83
C THR A 229 -16.64 -8.46 7.95
N SER A 230 -17.82 -9.07 8.06
CA SER A 230 -18.34 -10.11 7.19
C SER A 230 -18.11 -9.75 5.72
N ASP A 231 -17.35 -10.65 5.09
CA ASP A 231 -17.05 -10.76 3.68
C ASP A 231 -18.35 -11.04 2.92
N ASP A 232 -18.97 -10.01 2.35
CA ASP A 232 -19.92 -10.17 1.25
C ASP A 232 -19.07 -10.38 0.00
N SER A 233 -18.86 -11.65 -0.31
CA SER A 233 -18.29 -12.11 -1.57
C SER A 233 -19.20 -11.61 -2.70
N ASP A 234 -18.82 -10.51 -3.33
CA ASP A 234 -19.32 -10.14 -4.65
C ASP A 234 -18.83 -11.23 -5.61
N ASP A 235 -19.72 -12.18 -5.90
CA ASP A 235 -19.61 -13.14 -6.99
C ASP A 235 -19.39 -12.34 -8.29
N ASP A 236 -18.13 -12.23 -8.71
CA ASP A 236 -17.75 -11.96 -10.09
C ASP A 236 -18.18 -13.18 -10.92
N ASP A 237 -19.48 -13.24 -11.19
CA ASP A 237 -20.06 -14.00 -12.29
C ASP A 237 -19.48 -13.38 -13.57
N GLU A 238 -18.28 -13.85 -13.95
CA GLU A 238 -17.79 -13.76 -15.31
C GLU A 238 -18.86 -14.40 -16.21
N ASP A 239 -19.71 -13.54 -16.78
CA ASP A 239 -20.57 -13.81 -17.92
C ASP A 239 -19.70 -14.40 -19.03
N LYS A 240 -19.54 -15.72 -18.99
CA LYS A 240 -19.05 -16.50 -20.12
C LYS A 240 -20.10 -16.37 -21.20
N ASP A 241 -19.86 -15.43 -22.11
CA ASP A 241 -20.55 -15.33 -23.38
C ASP A 241 -20.79 -16.74 -23.95
N PRO A 242 -22.03 -17.26 -23.94
CA PRO A 242 -22.36 -18.58 -24.47
C PRO A 242 -22.41 -18.56 -26.01
N TRP A 243 -21.83 -17.56 -26.65
CA TRP A 243 -21.68 -17.44 -28.10
C TRP A 243 -20.46 -18.22 -28.62
N GLY A 244 -20.20 -19.38 -28.00
CA GLY A 244 -19.49 -20.47 -28.65
C GLY A 244 -20.27 -20.86 -29.89
N GLY A 245 -19.84 -20.34 -31.03
CA GLY A 245 -20.44 -20.58 -32.34
C GLY A 245 -20.38 -22.04 -32.73
N ASP A 246 -21.35 -22.81 -32.27
CA ASP A 246 -21.72 -24.04 -32.94
C ASP A 246 -22.50 -23.66 -34.20
N GLY A 247 -21.91 -24.00 -35.35
CA GLY A 247 -22.46 -23.76 -36.67
C GLY A 247 -23.78 -24.50 -36.86
N PHE A 248 -24.87 -23.89 -36.41
CA PHE A 248 -26.23 -24.37 -36.69
C PHE A 248 -26.53 -24.10 -38.16
N ARG A 249 -26.26 -25.11 -38.99
CA ARG A 249 -26.56 -25.13 -40.41
C ARG A 249 -28.08 -25.19 -40.58
N VAL A 250 -28.72 -24.02 -40.64
CA VAL A 250 -30.16 -23.89 -40.98
C VAL A 250 -30.36 -24.38 -42.41
N THR A 251 -30.76 -25.65 -42.54
CA THR A 251 -31.25 -26.19 -43.82
C THR A 251 -32.65 -25.62 -44.07
N ASN A 252 -32.70 -24.62 -44.94
CA ASN A 252 -33.91 -23.94 -45.37
C ASN A 252 -34.77 -24.89 -46.23
N LYS A 253 -35.62 -25.70 -45.59
CA LYS A 253 -36.63 -26.52 -46.28
C LYS A 253 -37.88 -25.68 -46.51
N ARG A 254 -37.90 -24.96 -47.64
CA ARG A 254 -39.09 -24.31 -48.18
C ARG A 254 -40.10 -25.39 -48.58
N SER A 255 -41.16 -25.59 -47.79
CA SER A 255 -42.39 -26.23 -48.24
C SER A 255 -43.45 -25.16 -48.46
N ALA A 256 -43.78 -24.93 -49.72
CA ALA A 256 -44.85 -24.05 -50.16
C ALA A 256 -46.21 -24.71 -49.90
N SER A 257 -47.06 -24.05 -49.12
CA SER A 257 -48.51 -24.15 -49.20
C SER A 257 -49.13 -22.98 -48.42
N ALA A 258 -49.27 -21.83 -49.07
CA ALA A 258 -50.05 -20.71 -48.59
C ALA A 258 -51.11 -20.39 -49.65
N ALA A 259 -52.33 -20.87 -49.43
CA ALA A 259 -53.51 -20.41 -50.15
C ALA A 259 -54.70 -20.57 -49.19
N GLY A 260 -55.18 -19.44 -48.65
CA GLY A 260 -56.36 -19.35 -47.81
C GLY A 260 -56.06 -19.17 -46.32
N LEU A 261 -55.46 -18.04 -45.94
CA LEU A 261 -55.55 -17.56 -44.56
C LEU A 261 -56.52 -16.37 -44.55
N ASP A 262 -57.61 -16.54 -43.79
CA ASP A 262 -58.61 -15.52 -43.51
C ASP A 262 -57.97 -14.19 -43.09
N GLU A 263 -58.42 -13.08 -43.67
CA GLU A 263 -57.95 -11.72 -43.31
C GLU A 263 -58.15 -11.44 -41.81
N ASP A 264 -59.21 -11.99 -41.20
CA ASP A 264 -59.50 -11.87 -39.77
C ASP A 264 -58.44 -12.52 -38.87
N MET A 265 -57.73 -13.55 -39.35
CA MET A 265 -56.65 -14.16 -38.57
C MET A 265 -55.35 -13.34 -38.64
N MET A 266 -55.14 -12.62 -39.75
CA MET A 266 -53.98 -11.73 -39.92
C MET A 266 -54.12 -10.49 -39.04
N THR A 267 -55.32 -9.91 -38.93
CA THR A 267 -55.58 -8.75 -38.06
C THR A 267 -55.40 -9.13 -36.58
N ALA A 268 -55.94 -10.26 -36.14
CA ALA A 268 -55.73 -10.75 -34.77
C ALA A 268 -54.23 -10.97 -34.43
N ARG A 269 -53.45 -11.50 -35.39
CA ARG A 269 -51.99 -11.65 -35.22
C ARG A 269 -51.26 -10.31 -35.12
N LEU A 270 -51.66 -9.31 -35.89
CA LEU A 270 -51.06 -7.98 -35.84
C LEU A 270 -51.34 -7.29 -34.50
N GLU A 271 -52.54 -7.44 -33.94
CA GLU A 271 -52.87 -6.91 -32.60
C GLU A 271 -52.05 -7.58 -31.50
N ASP A 272 -51.84 -8.89 -31.56
CA ASP A 272 -51.02 -9.59 -30.57
C ASP A 272 -49.53 -9.23 -30.69
N LEU A 273 -49.01 -9.05 -31.90
CA LEU A 273 -47.65 -8.52 -32.10
C LEU A 273 -47.50 -7.10 -31.56
N ALA A 274 -48.52 -6.24 -31.72
CA ALA A 274 -48.51 -4.90 -31.15
C ALA A 274 -48.49 -4.94 -29.61
N LYS A 275 -49.26 -5.84 -28.98
CA LYS A 275 -49.22 -6.04 -27.52
C LYS A 275 -47.86 -6.52 -27.03
N ILE A 276 -47.24 -7.45 -27.76
CA ILE A 276 -45.89 -7.95 -27.44
C ILE A 276 -44.87 -6.82 -27.53
N ALA A 277 -44.91 -6.02 -28.60
CA ALA A 277 -43.99 -4.88 -28.76
C ALA A 277 -44.12 -3.85 -27.62
N VAL A 278 -45.34 -3.55 -27.17
CA VAL A 278 -45.56 -2.64 -26.03
C VAL A 278 -45.05 -3.24 -24.72
N ALA A 279 -45.26 -4.55 -24.50
CA ALA A 279 -44.77 -5.24 -23.31
C ALA A 279 -43.23 -5.29 -23.28
N GLU A 280 -42.60 -5.58 -24.43
CA GLU A 280 -41.15 -5.62 -24.59
C GLU A 280 -40.52 -4.24 -24.33
N GLU A 281 -41.08 -3.18 -24.91
CA GLU A 281 -40.62 -1.81 -24.69
C GLU A 281 -40.75 -1.41 -23.20
N ALA A 282 -41.85 -1.79 -22.55
CA ALA A 282 -42.04 -1.54 -21.11
C ALA A 282 -41.00 -2.29 -20.24
N THR A 283 -40.60 -3.50 -20.63
CA THR A 283 -39.53 -4.23 -19.93
C THR A 283 -38.16 -3.57 -20.15
N ARG A 284 -37.88 -3.10 -21.36
CA ARG A 284 -36.63 -2.41 -21.70
C ARG A 284 -36.47 -1.09 -20.94
N GLN A 285 -37.55 -0.33 -20.80
CA GLN A 285 -37.54 0.90 -20.01
C GLN A 285 -37.26 0.62 -18.52
N LYS A 286 -37.90 -0.41 -17.94
CA LYS A 286 -37.63 -0.83 -16.56
C LYS A 286 -36.19 -1.28 -16.35
N GLU A 287 -35.61 -1.99 -17.31
CA GLU A 287 -34.20 -2.41 -17.25
C GLU A 287 -33.24 -1.21 -17.27
N LEU A 288 -33.49 -0.23 -18.15
CA LEU A 288 -32.75 1.03 -18.17
C LEU A 288 -32.83 1.79 -16.84
N ASP A 289 -34.04 1.90 -16.27
CA ASP A 289 -34.24 2.55 -14.97
C ASP A 289 -33.50 1.85 -13.84
N LEU A 290 -33.52 0.51 -13.81
CA LEU A 290 -32.74 -0.30 -12.85
C LEU A 290 -31.23 -0.08 -13.02
N ARG A 291 -30.74 0.01 -14.26
CA ARG A 291 -29.31 0.28 -14.53
C ARG A 291 -28.89 1.67 -14.05
N ILE A 292 -29.75 2.67 -14.23
CA ILE A 292 -29.54 4.03 -13.72
C ILE A 292 -29.57 4.06 -12.19
N GLN A 293 -30.47 3.31 -11.55
CA GLN A 293 -30.50 3.22 -10.08
C GLN A 293 -29.23 2.56 -9.54
N ARG A 294 -28.81 1.42 -10.11
CA ARG A 294 -27.57 0.74 -9.71
C ARG A 294 -26.33 1.63 -9.89
N SER A 295 -26.25 2.42 -10.95
CA SER A 295 -25.11 3.34 -11.15
C SER A 295 -25.11 4.49 -10.14
N LYS A 296 -26.29 5.03 -9.80
CA LYS A 296 -26.44 6.04 -8.73
C LYS A 296 -26.06 5.48 -7.36
N GLU A 297 -26.51 4.28 -7.01
CA GLU A 297 -26.16 3.62 -5.75
C GLU A 297 -24.66 3.35 -5.64
N LYS A 298 -24.02 2.86 -6.71
CA LYS A 298 -22.56 2.69 -6.75
C LYS A 298 -21.83 4.02 -6.56
N SER A 299 -22.30 5.09 -7.20
CA SER A 299 -21.72 6.43 -7.03
C SER A 299 -21.85 6.93 -5.58
N ILE A 300 -23.04 6.81 -4.98
CA ILE A 300 -23.30 7.18 -3.58
C ILE A 300 -22.42 6.36 -2.61
N ARG A 301 -22.30 5.05 -2.83
CA ARG A 301 -21.45 4.17 -2.01
C ARG A 301 -19.98 4.58 -2.06
N THR A 302 -19.48 4.91 -3.25
CA THR A 302 -18.10 5.39 -3.42
C THR A 302 -17.90 6.75 -2.75
N GLN A 303 -18.85 7.68 -2.88
CA GLN A 303 -18.80 8.98 -2.19
C GLN A 303 -18.79 8.83 -0.67
N MET A 304 -19.69 8.02 -0.10
CA MET A 304 -19.74 7.76 1.33
C MET A 304 -18.44 7.14 1.85
N LYS A 305 -17.83 6.20 1.10
CA LYS A 305 -16.54 5.59 1.46
C LYS A 305 -15.42 6.63 1.49
N ALA A 306 -15.38 7.53 0.51
CA ALA A 306 -14.39 8.60 0.46
C ALA A 306 -14.55 9.60 1.61
N GLU A 307 -15.79 9.98 1.96
CA GLU A 307 -16.07 10.86 3.09
C GLU A 307 -15.67 10.21 4.43
N LEU A 308 -15.94 8.93 4.61
CA LEU A 308 -15.55 8.17 5.81
C LEU A 308 -14.02 8.10 5.94
N GLN A 309 -13.30 7.85 4.84
CA GLN A 309 -11.83 7.87 4.84
C GLN A 309 -11.28 9.25 5.18
N LYS A 310 -11.86 10.32 4.63
CA LYS A 310 -11.48 11.70 4.94
C LYS A 310 -11.66 12.01 6.42
N ALA A 311 -12.83 11.68 6.99
CA ALA A 311 -13.12 11.86 8.41
C ALA A 311 -12.15 11.05 9.31
N ALA A 312 -11.79 9.82 8.91
CA ALA A 312 -10.84 9.01 9.64
C ALA A 312 -9.42 9.61 9.64
N ILE A 313 -8.97 10.21 8.53
CA ILE A 313 -7.68 10.91 8.44
C ILE A 313 -7.70 12.16 9.33
N GLU A 314 -8.78 12.93 9.31
CA GLU A 314 -8.94 14.14 10.12
C GLU A 314 -8.94 13.82 11.62
N ALA A 315 -9.68 12.79 12.04
CA ALA A 315 -9.67 12.31 13.42
C ALA A 315 -8.28 11.84 13.89
N LYS A 316 -7.50 11.18 13.00
CA LYS A 316 -6.10 10.82 13.30
C LYS A 316 -5.23 12.07 13.49
N ARG A 317 -5.40 13.10 12.66
CA ARG A 317 -4.66 14.38 12.78
C ARG A 317 -5.01 15.10 14.08
N GLU A 318 -6.29 15.22 14.42
CA GLU A 318 -6.72 15.83 15.69
C GLU A 318 -6.19 15.07 16.90
N LYS A 319 -6.24 13.73 16.88
CA LYS A 319 -5.67 12.91 17.95
C LYS A 319 -4.17 13.20 18.13
N THR A 320 -3.42 13.29 17.03
CA THR A 320 -1.98 13.62 17.11
C THR A 320 -1.70 15.02 17.64
N LYS A 321 -2.55 15.99 17.29
CA LYS A 321 -2.48 17.36 17.80
C LYS A 321 -2.73 17.41 19.31
N LEU A 322 -3.78 16.73 19.79
CA LEU A 322 -4.10 16.65 21.22
C LEU A 322 -3.01 15.93 22.03
N THR A 323 -2.41 14.86 21.48
CA THR A 323 -1.27 14.21 22.14
C THR A 323 -0.08 15.14 22.27
N HIS A 324 0.19 15.94 21.24
CA HIS A 324 1.29 16.90 21.25
C HIS A 324 1.04 18.05 22.25
N GLU A 325 -0.17 18.62 22.25
CA GLU A 325 -0.56 19.65 23.24
C GLU A 325 -0.45 19.13 24.67
N ARG A 326 -0.84 17.87 24.92
CA ARG A 326 -0.70 17.22 26.23
C ARG A 326 0.77 17.07 26.64
N GLU A 327 1.65 16.71 25.72
CA GLU A 327 3.09 16.61 25.99
C GLU A 327 3.70 17.98 26.30
N ILE A 328 3.33 19.03 25.57
CA ILE A 328 3.75 20.41 25.83
C ILE A 328 3.32 20.84 27.24
N MET A 329 2.05 20.64 27.61
CA MET A 329 1.57 20.98 28.95
C MET A 329 2.30 20.20 30.04
N LYS A 330 2.62 18.92 29.79
CA LYS A 330 3.39 18.09 30.73
C LYS A 330 4.79 18.68 30.96
N LEU A 331 5.49 19.07 29.89
CA LEU A 331 6.81 19.69 29.99
C LEU A 331 6.76 21.04 30.70
N GLN A 332 5.76 21.87 30.42
CA GLN A 332 5.55 23.14 31.14
C GLN A 332 5.35 22.92 32.63
N LEU A 333 4.59 21.89 33.02
CA LEU A 333 4.35 21.55 34.40
C LEU A 333 5.60 20.99 35.10
N GLU A 334 6.39 20.16 34.40
CA GLU A 334 7.68 19.68 34.90
C GLU A 334 8.67 20.84 35.09
N PHE A 335 8.73 21.77 34.13
CA PHE A 335 9.55 22.97 34.22
C PHE A 335 9.14 23.87 35.40
N ALA A 336 7.83 24.10 35.59
CA ALA A 336 7.35 24.88 36.73
C ALA A 336 7.71 24.22 38.07
N ARG A 337 7.64 22.88 38.16
CA ARG A 337 8.03 22.12 39.36
C ARG A 337 9.51 22.26 39.66
N THR A 338 10.38 22.08 38.67
CA THR A 338 11.84 22.19 38.87
C THR A 338 12.24 23.62 39.24
N TYR A 339 11.61 24.62 38.61
CA TYR A 339 11.82 26.03 38.93
C TYR A 339 11.42 26.37 40.38
N GLN A 340 10.25 25.90 40.83
CA GLN A 340 9.82 26.09 42.23
C GLN A 340 10.74 25.38 43.23
N ALA A 341 11.20 24.17 42.90
CA ALA A 341 12.13 23.43 43.75
C ALA A 341 13.48 24.15 43.90
N ALA A 342 14.04 24.66 42.80
CA ALA A 342 15.27 25.46 42.83
C ALA A 342 15.09 26.73 43.68
N ARG A 343 13.99 27.46 43.48
CA ARG A 343 13.67 28.66 44.28
C ARG A 343 13.53 28.36 45.77
N ALA A 344 12.95 27.21 46.14
CA ALA A 344 12.85 26.79 47.53
C ALA A 344 14.21 26.42 48.14
N GLN A 345 15.10 25.79 47.35
CA GLN A 345 16.48 25.50 47.77
C GLN A 345 17.27 26.79 48.02
N ASP A 346 17.16 27.78 47.13
CA ASP A 346 17.80 29.09 47.31
C ASP A 346 17.30 29.83 48.55
N ALA A 347 15.98 29.80 48.77
CA ALA A 347 15.37 30.39 49.97
C ALA A 347 15.86 29.71 51.26
N ASN A 348 15.96 28.37 51.26
CA ASN A 348 16.50 27.62 52.39
C ASN A 348 17.99 27.95 52.63
N ALA A 349 18.82 28.01 51.59
CA ALA A 349 20.23 28.37 51.70
C ALA A 349 20.44 29.79 52.25
N ALA A 350 19.59 30.74 51.84
CA ALA A 350 19.58 32.10 52.38
C ALA A 350 19.17 32.13 53.85
N ALA A 351 18.19 31.31 54.26
CA ALA A 351 17.78 31.19 55.66
C ALA A 351 18.91 30.64 56.54
N TYR A 352 19.57 29.57 56.11
CA TYR A 352 20.73 29.00 56.82
C TYR A 352 21.86 30.02 57.01
N SER A 353 22.17 30.80 55.97
CA SER A 353 23.23 31.81 56.03
C SER A 353 22.95 32.91 57.07
N ARG A 354 21.68 33.31 57.24
CA ARG A 354 21.28 34.31 58.25
C ARG A 354 21.40 33.78 59.68
N THR A 355 21.09 32.51 59.92
CA THR A 355 21.12 31.92 61.26
C THR A 355 22.55 31.70 61.76
N THR A 356 23.53 31.48 60.87
CA THR A 356 24.94 31.23 61.24
C THR A 356 25.77 32.49 61.51
N GLN A 357 25.32 33.69 61.12
CA GLN A 357 26.08 34.93 61.29
C GLN A 357 26.26 35.49 62.73
N PRO A 358 25.43 35.22 63.76
CA PRO A 358 25.60 35.88 65.06
C PRO A 358 26.71 35.28 65.96
N LEU A 359 27.19 34.07 65.69
CA LEU A 359 28.10 33.37 66.62
C LEU A 359 29.57 33.81 66.51
N GLN A 360 29.97 34.55 65.48
CA GLN A 360 31.33 35.08 65.37
C GLN A 360 31.53 36.43 66.08
N GLN A 361 30.46 37.10 66.54
CA GLN A 361 30.58 38.36 67.29
C GLN A 361 30.74 38.21 68.80
N TYR A 362 30.66 36.99 69.35
CA TYR A 362 30.77 36.74 70.80
C TYR A 362 32.09 36.07 71.24
N ASN A 363 33.04 35.87 70.33
CA ASN A 363 34.37 35.30 70.61
C ASN A 363 35.52 36.31 70.43
N ALA A 364 35.21 37.60 70.40
CA ALA A 364 36.17 38.70 70.58
C ALA A 364 35.82 39.41 71.89
#